data_AF-A0A3D2D4L3-F1
#
_entry.id   AF-A0A3D2D4L3-F1
#
_cell.length_a   1.000
_cell.length_b   1.000
_cell.length_c   1.000
_cell.angle_alpha   90.00
_cell.angle_beta   90.00
_cell.angle_gamma   90.00
#
_symmetry.space_group_name_H-M   'P 1'
#
loop_
_entity.id
_entity.type
_entity.pdbx_description
1 polymer ?
#
loop_
_entity_poly.entity_id
_entity_poly.type
_entity_poly.pdbx_seq_one_letter_code
_entity_poly.pdbx_strand_id
1 'polypeptide(L)'
;MKKFLTILFALLLALSALSFAACGSDSSKDSDNPDNPGKAEIYTISYEFGDMEGKAEVTIARKSFTVKSGESFTLDTPNPSDKFEYWVIKGTTEEFKSGVFTLDKDVTLVAVWKVETPEY
;
A
#
# COMPACT_ATOMS: atom_id res chain seq x y z
N MET A 1 -15.30 20.57 -23.26
CA MET A 1 -14.43 21.61 -22.67
C MET A 1 -13.87 21.06 -21.36
N LYS A 2 -12.58 20.71 -21.35
CA LYS A 2 -11.87 20.18 -20.18
C LYS A 2 -11.68 21.30 -19.16
N LYS A 3 -12.21 21.13 -17.94
CA LYS A 3 -11.89 22.00 -16.81
C LYS A 3 -11.03 21.19 -15.84
N PHE A 4 -9.73 21.36 -16.02
CA PHE A 4 -8.70 21.02 -15.04
C PHE A 4 -8.94 21.90 -13.81
N LEU A 5 -9.33 21.29 -12.69
CA LEU A 5 -9.31 21.95 -11.39
C LEU A 5 -8.18 21.34 -10.57
N THR A 6 -7.04 22.02 -10.67
CA THR A 6 -5.88 21.92 -9.81
C THR A 6 -6.31 22.11 -8.35
N ILE A 7 -6.41 21.03 -7.59
CA ILE A 7 -6.49 21.10 -6.13
C ILE A 7 -5.13 20.74 -5.56
N LEU A 8 -4.43 21.83 -5.27
CA LEU A 8 -3.37 22.00 -4.30
C LEU A 8 -3.74 21.27 -3.00
N PHE A 9 -3.13 20.12 -2.73
CA PHE A 9 -3.10 19.54 -1.39
C PHE A 9 -1.64 19.38 -0.97
N ALA A 10 -1.08 20.48 -0.49
CA ALA A 10 0.06 20.46 0.39
C ALA A 10 -0.41 19.90 1.73
N LEU A 11 0.11 18.74 2.16
CA LEU A 11 0.12 18.39 3.58
C LEU A 11 1.27 17.44 3.92
N LEU A 12 2.29 18.05 4.54
CA LEU A 12 3.20 17.51 5.55
C LEU A 12 4.11 16.31 5.18
N LEU A 13 5.28 16.66 4.63
CA LEU A 13 6.55 16.01 4.98
C LEU A 13 6.90 16.38 6.43
N ALA A 14 6.65 15.48 7.38
CA ALA A 14 7.18 15.59 8.74
C ALA A 14 8.59 14.99 8.77
N LEU A 15 9.57 15.86 8.52
CA LEU A 15 10.98 15.66 8.85
C LEU A 15 11.15 15.86 10.35
N SER A 16 11.45 14.81 11.12
CA SER A 16 11.94 14.96 12.50
C SER A 16 13.22 14.14 12.67
N ALA A 17 14.33 14.77 12.29
CA ALA A 17 15.66 14.38 12.75
C ALA A 17 15.95 15.16 14.03
N LEU A 18 16.09 14.45 15.15
CA LEU A 18 16.75 14.83 16.40
C LEU A 18 16.67 13.56 17.27
N SER A 19 17.69 13.00 17.90
CA SER A 19 19.02 13.45 18.32
C SER A 19 19.87 12.20 18.55
N PHE A 20 21.18 12.31 18.73
CA PHE A 20 21.88 11.84 19.93
C PHE A 20 23.34 12.33 19.87
N ALA A 21 23.80 12.81 21.02
CA ALA A 21 25.10 13.40 21.23
C ALA A 21 26.16 12.34 21.62
N ALA A 22 27.41 12.81 21.58
CA ALA A 22 28.54 12.46 22.43
C ALA A 22 29.49 11.32 22.00
N CYS A 23 30.70 11.78 21.65
CA CYS A 23 31.99 11.47 22.29
C CYS A 23 32.60 10.06 22.15
N GLY A 24 33.81 10.06 21.59
CA GLY A 24 34.94 9.43 22.27
C GLY A 24 35.58 8.21 21.60
N SER A 25 36.85 8.43 21.21
CA SER A 25 37.98 7.49 21.35
C SER A 25 38.27 6.52 20.22
N ASP A 26 39.37 6.84 19.53
CA ASP A 26 40.29 5.94 18.83
C ASP A 26 40.57 4.62 19.59
N SER A 27 40.52 3.49 18.88
CA SER A 27 41.61 2.48 18.83
C SER A 27 41.16 1.17 18.16
N SER A 28 41.82 0.87 17.04
CA SER A 28 42.52 -0.40 16.75
C SER A 28 41.83 -1.76 16.98
N LYS A 29 41.85 -2.55 15.88
CA LYS A 29 42.01 -4.01 15.74
C LYS A 29 40.80 -4.78 15.21
N ASP A 30 41.10 -5.53 14.14
CA ASP A 30 40.53 -6.81 13.69
C ASP A 30 39.38 -7.37 14.51
N SER A 31 38.28 -7.71 13.85
CA SER A 31 37.79 -9.09 13.68
C SER A 31 36.34 -9.08 13.17
N ASP A 32 35.98 -10.11 12.41
CA ASP A 32 34.71 -10.37 11.74
C ASP A 32 33.46 -9.77 12.41
N ASN A 33 32.68 -8.96 11.70
CA ASN A 33 31.34 -8.57 12.14
C ASN A 33 30.27 -9.15 11.21
N PRO A 34 29.58 -10.24 11.59
CA PRO A 34 28.42 -10.76 10.86
C PRO A 34 27.08 -10.09 11.24
N ASP A 35 27.06 -8.99 11.99
CA ASP A 35 25.81 -8.38 12.51
C ASP A 35 25.48 -7.01 11.91
N ASN A 36 25.06 -7.01 10.65
CA ASN A 36 24.03 -6.04 10.25
C ASN A 36 22.95 -6.81 9.49
N PRO A 37 21.94 -7.41 10.17
CA PRO A 37 20.76 -7.86 9.46
C PRO A 37 20.17 -6.61 8.83
N GLY A 38 20.39 -6.45 7.51
CA GLY A 38 19.99 -5.28 6.75
C GLY A 38 18.59 -4.89 7.18
N LYS A 39 18.45 -3.65 7.67
CA LYS A 39 17.21 -3.11 8.26
C LYS A 39 16.02 -3.62 7.46
N ALA A 40 15.13 -4.39 8.10
CA ALA A 40 13.93 -4.89 7.43
C ALA A 40 13.09 -3.70 6.96
N GLU A 41 12.92 -3.58 5.65
CA GLU A 41 12.03 -2.58 5.07
C GLU A 41 10.58 -3.00 5.34
N ILE A 42 9.75 -2.05 5.73
CA ILE A 42 8.33 -2.26 6.04
C ILE A 42 7.53 -1.45 5.05
N TYR A 43 6.57 -2.10 4.40
CA TYR A 43 5.71 -1.53 3.38
C TYR A 43 4.27 -1.44 3.84
N THR A 44 3.56 -0.41 3.38
CA THR A 44 2.15 -0.17 3.65
C THR A 44 1.30 -0.55 2.45
N ILE A 45 0.34 -1.44 2.68
CA ILE A 45 -0.69 -1.81 1.71
C ILE A 45 -1.98 -1.11 2.12
N SER A 46 -2.58 -0.35 1.21
CA SER A 46 -3.85 0.36 1.44
C SER A 46 -4.89 -0.02 0.40
N TYR A 47 -6.16 0.00 0.77
CA TYR A 47 -7.29 -0.29 -0.12
C TYR A 47 -8.14 0.97 -0.36
N GLU A 48 -8.48 1.22 -1.62
CA GLU A 48 -9.43 2.22 -2.08
C GLU A 48 -10.55 1.54 -2.87
N PHE A 49 -11.81 1.91 -2.63
CA PHE A 49 -12.94 1.21 -3.25
C PHE A 49 -13.27 1.64 -4.67
N GLY A 50 -12.61 2.65 -5.24
CA GLY A 50 -12.98 3.16 -6.56
C GLY A 50 -14.46 3.61 -6.63
N ASP A 51 -14.97 3.74 -7.86
CA ASP A 51 -16.36 4.12 -8.11
C ASP A 51 -17.21 2.88 -8.37
N MET A 52 -17.99 2.45 -7.37
CA MET A 52 -18.97 1.37 -7.54
C MET A 52 -20.31 1.94 -8.00
N GLU A 53 -20.77 1.52 -9.18
CA GLU A 53 -22.09 1.87 -9.69
C GLU A 53 -23.20 1.34 -8.75
N GLY A 54 -24.27 2.11 -8.60
CA GLY A 54 -25.37 1.76 -7.69
C GLY A 54 -25.11 2.01 -6.20
N LYS A 55 -23.94 2.54 -5.80
CA LYS A 55 -23.63 3.04 -4.44
C LYS A 55 -24.03 2.11 -3.28
N ALA A 56 -23.96 0.80 -3.45
CA ALA A 56 -24.12 -0.10 -2.32
C ALA A 56 -23.01 0.18 -1.28
N GLU A 57 -23.30 -0.10 0.00
CA GLU A 57 -22.31 0.09 1.06
C GLU A 57 -21.15 -0.90 0.87
N VAL A 58 -19.95 -0.38 0.63
CA VAL A 58 -18.73 -1.19 0.47
C VAL A 58 -18.03 -1.33 1.81
N THR A 59 -17.75 -2.58 2.20
CA THR A 59 -17.00 -2.90 3.43
C THR A 59 -15.83 -3.84 3.13
N ILE A 60 -14.80 -3.78 3.96
CA ILE A 60 -13.62 -4.65 3.90
C ILE A 60 -13.09 -4.86 5.31
N ALA A 61 -12.44 -6.00 5.58
CA ALA A 61 -11.92 -6.35 6.91
C ALA A 61 -10.95 -5.29 7.46
N ARG A 62 -10.12 -4.71 6.59
CA ARG A 62 -9.14 -3.67 6.95
C ARG A 62 -8.89 -2.74 5.77
N LYS A 63 -8.72 -1.44 6.05
CA LYS A 63 -8.44 -0.43 5.01
C LYS A 63 -6.95 -0.33 4.67
N SER A 64 -6.07 -0.69 5.60
CA SER A 64 -4.63 -0.72 5.39
C SER A 64 -3.94 -1.63 6.40
N PHE A 65 -2.72 -2.06 6.08
CA PHE A 65 -1.84 -2.80 6.97
C PHE A 65 -0.39 -2.71 6.48
N THR A 66 0.56 -3.12 7.32
CA THR A 66 1.98 -3.18 6.96
C THR A 66 2.46 -4.61 6.78
N VAL A 67 3.44 -4.81 5.89
CA VAL A 67 4.11 -6.08 5.61
C VAL A 67 5.61 -5.85 5.56
N LYS A 68 6.42 -6.79 6.06
CA LYS A 68 7.88 -6.68 5.90
C LYS A 68 8.28 -7.09 4.49
N SER A 69 9.35 -6.50 3.98
CA SER A 69 9.94 -6.89 2.71
C SER A 69 10.20 -8.40 2.66
N GLY A 70 9.73 -9.04 1.58
CA GLY A 70 9.82 -10.49 1.38
C GLY A 70 8.78 -11.33 2.13
N GLU A 71 8.00 -10.76 3.05
CA GLU A 71 6.87 -11.46 3.66
C GLU A 71 5.66 -11.45 2.71
N SER A 72 4.92 -12.56 2.72
CA SER A 72 3.69 -12.69 1.94
C SER A 72 2.46 -12.26 2.75
N PHE A 73 1.43 -11.76 2.09
CA PHE A 73 0.16 -11.40 2.70
C PHE A 73 -1.03 -11.89 1.87
N THR A 74 -2.16 -12.10 2.53
CA THR A 74 -3.43 -12.43 1.85
C THR A 74 -4.16 -11.14 1.46
N LEU A 75 -4.65 -11.10 0.22
CA LEU A 75 -5.47 -10.01 -0.30
C LEU A 75 -6.90 -10.14 0.23
N ASP A 76 -7.41 -9.07 0.83
CA ASP A 76 -8.78 -9.03 1.32
C ASP A 76 -9.76 -8.83 0.15
N THR A 77 -10.91 -9.49 0.22
CA THR A 77 -12.00 -9.29 -0.75
C THR A 77 -13.05 -8.38 -0.11
N PRO A 78 -13.44 -7.28 -0.77
CA PRO A 78 -14.46 -6.39 -0.24
C PRO A 78 -15.86 -6.98 -0.43
N ASN A 79 -16.81 -6.52 0.36
CA ASN A 79 -18.23 -6.81 0.21
C ASN A 79 -18.92 -5.58 -0.42
N PRO A 80 -19.84 -5.73 -1.39
CA PRO A 80 -20.40 -6.99 -1.93
C PRO A 80 -19.41 -7.75 -2.85
N SER A 81 -19.10 -9.01 -2.51
CA SER A 81 -18.08 -9.80 -3.22
C SER A 81 -18.55 -10.32 -4.58
N ASP A 82 -19.86 -10.38 -4.81
CA ASP A 82 -20.49 -10.75 -6.08
C ASP A 82 -20.33 -9.65 -7.14
N LYS A 83 -20.20 -8.39 -6.71
CA LYS A 83 -19.94 -7.25 -7.61
C LYS A 83 -18.46 -6.95 -7.80
N PHE A 84 -17.61 -7.40 -6.87
CA PHE A 84 -16.16 -7.23 -6.97
C PHE A 84 -15.58 -8.08 -8.11
N GLU A 85 -14.63 -7.53 -8.87
CA GLU A 85 -13.97 -8.22 -9.97
C GLU A 85 -12.49 -8.49 -9.69
N TYR A 86 -11.72 -7.44 -9.40
CA TYR A 86 -10.29 -7.52 -9.06
C TYR A 86 -9.79 -6.20 -8.44
N TRP A 87 -8.56 -6.23 -7.92
CA TRP A 87 -7.82 -5.06 -7.47
C TRP A 87 -6.82 -4.63 -8.54
N VAL A 88 -6.50 -3.34 -8.61
CA VAL A 88 -5.37 -2.81 -9.39
C VAL A 88 -4.48 -1.94 -8.53
N ILE A 89 -3.17 -1.97 -8.72
CA ILE A 89 -2.31 -0.95 -8.09
C ILE A 89 -2.62 0.40 -8.74
N LYS A 90 -2.88 1.41 -7.92
CA LYS A 90 -3.21 2.77 -8.35
C LYS A 90 -2.17 3.30 -9.35
N GLY A 91 -2.64 3.68 -10.53
CA GLY A 91 -1.79 4.15 -11.62
C GLY A 91 -1.18 3.05 -12.50
N THR A 92 -1.57 1.79 -12.30
CA THR A 92 -1.17 0.64 -13.13
C THR A 92 -2.38 -0.07 -13.72
N THR A 93 -2.13 -1.08 -14.55
CA THR A 93 -3.14 -1.98 -15.11
C THR A 93 -2.94 -3.43 -14.67
N GLU A 94 -2.11 -3.66 -13.65
CA GLU A 94 -1.85 -5.01 -13.14
C GLU A 94 -3.02 -5.43 -12.24
N GLU A 95 -3.63 -6.57 -12.56
CA GLU A 95 -4.83 -7.07 -11.91
C GLU A 95 -4.50 -8.12 -10.85
N PHE A 96 -5.02 -7.94 -9.64
CA PHE A 96 -4.84 -8.81 -8.50
C PHE A 96 -6.19 -9.36 -8.04
N LYS A 97 -6.33 -10.69 -8.04
CA LYS A 97 -7.49 -11.39 -7.47
C LYS A 97 -7.20 -11.82 -6.04
N SER A 98 -8.16 -12.46 -5.38
CA SER A 98 -7.94 -13.08 -4.08
C SER A 98 -6.78 -14.08 -4.15
N GLY A 99 -5.85 -13.99 -3.20
CA GLY A 99 -4.62 -14.78 -3.23
C GLY A 99 -3.59 -14.32 -2.20
N VAL A 100 -2.42 -14.95 -2.27
CA VAL A 100 -1.25 -14.63 -1.44
C VAL A 100 -0.22 -13.92 -2.32
N PHE A 101 0.22 -12.74 -1.89
CA PHE A 101 1.13 -11.89 -2.65
C PHE A 101 2.32 -11.43 -1.82
N THR A 102 3.40 -11.10 -2.50
CA THR A 102 4.56 -10.44 -1.91
C THR A 102 4.77 -9.13 -2.68
N LEU A 103 4.81 -8.02 -1.95
CA LEU A 103 5.11 -6.70 -2.50
C LEU A 103 6.27 -6.09 -1.72
N ASP A 104 7.13 -5.41 -2.45
CA ASP A 104 8.38 -4.80 -1.99
C ASP A 104 8.32 -3.27 -2.04
N LYS A 105 7.11 -2.71 -1.95
CA LYS A 105 6.87 -1.27 -1.95
C LYS A 105 5.51 -0.93 -1.35
N ASP A 106 5.38 0.32 -0.93
CA ASP A 106 4.08 0.88 -0.58
C ASP A 106 3.15 0.86 -1.80
N VAL A 107 1.93 0.35 -1.63
CA VAL A 107 0.93 0.33 -2.70
C VAL A 107 -0.45 0.75 -2.20
N THR A 108 -1.23 1.30 -3.13
CA THR A 108 -2.66 1.48 -2.98
C THR A 108 -3.36 0.60 -4.00
N LEU A 109 -4.19 -0.32 -3.52
CA LEU A 109 -5.01 -1.20 -4.34
C LEU A 109 -6.38 -0.56 -4.51
N VAL A 110 -6.80 -0.36 -5.75
CA VAL A 110 -8.10 0.21 -6.11
C VAL A 110 -9.02 -0.92 -6.57
N ALA A 111 -10.21 -1.04 -5.98
CA ALA A 111 -11.18 -2.05 -6.36
C ALA A 111 -11.79 -1.72 -7.73
N VAL A 112 -11.91 -2.74 -8.57
CA VAL A 112 -12.66 -2.71 -9.82
C VAL A 112 -13.90 -3.57 -9.66
N TRP A 113 -15.04 -3.02 -10.06
CA TRP A 113 -16.36 -3.62 -9.90
C TRP A 113 -16.96 -3.95 -11.25
N LYS A 114 -17.80 -4.98 -11.27
CA LYS A 114 -18.61 -5.34 -12.44
C LYS A 114 -19.53 -4.17 -12.78
N VAL A 115 -19.56 -3.80 -14.06
CA VAL A 115 -20.53 -2.86 -14.61
C VAL A 115 -21.83 -3.63 -14.88
N GLU A 116 -22.93 -3.22 -14.27
CA GLU A 116 -24.24 -3.79 -14.58
C GLU A 116 -24.63 -3.34 -15.99
N THR A 117 -24.61 -4.26 -16.96
CA THR A 117 -25.09 -3.97 -18.31
C THR A 117 -26.62 -4.02 -18.26
N PRO A 118 -27.36 -2.95 -18.58
CA PRO A 118 -28.82 -3.02 -18.57
C PRO A 118 -29.27 -4.01 -19.65
N GLU A 119 -30.06 -5.02 -19.27
CA GLU A 119 -30.78 -5.84 -20.23
C GLU A 119 -31.89 -4.99 -20.86
N TYR A 120 -31.86 -4.86 -22.19
CA TYR A 120 -32.82 -4.09 -22.99
C TYR A 120 -33.98 -4.96 -23.48
#